data_AF-A0A1H3SS06-F1
#
_entry.id   AF-A0A1H3SS06-F1
#
_cell.length_a   1.000
_cell.length_b   1.000
_cell.length_c   1.000
_cell.angle_alpha   90.00
_cell.angle_beta   90.00
_cell.angle_gamma   90.00
#
_symmetry.space_group_name_H-M   'P 1'
#
loop_
_entity.id
_entity.type
_entity.pdbx_description
1 polymer ?
#
loop_
_entity_poly.entity_id
_entity_poly.type
_entity_poly.pdbx_seq_one_letter_code
_entity_poly.pdbx_strand_id
1 'polypeptide(L)'
;MDVLEEEETVAVTEKRSFPVRKLGLALLVLVVLVAGAFFAWQYKAKSDVRAAGDAALATARSYAVTVTTYDFQNLDRNFADVLDGATGEFKDQYTGASGSLRQLIQEAKATARGTVVESGLKSATVDRAEVLLFVDQSVTNAATKDPRVDRNRVLMTLEHHDSRWLVSSLQLL
;
A
#
# COMPACT_ATOMS: atom_id res chain seq x y z
N MET A 1 -93.87 43.68 -11.49
CA MET A 1 -93.81 42.23 -11.70
C MET A 1 -92.55 41.95 -12.49
N ASP A 2 -91.48 41.59 -11.78
CA ASP A 2 -91.21 40.22 -11.29
C ASP A 2 -90.69 39.40 -12.48
N VAL A 3 -89.62 38.62 -12.41
CA VAL A 3 -88.79 38.06 -11.33
C VAL A 3 -87.54 37.57 -12.10
N LEU A 4 -86.35 38.07 -11.77
CA LEU A 4 -85.27 37.36 -11.07
C LEU A 4 -84.73 36.09 -11.76
N GLU A 5 -83.40 36.09 -11.83
CA GLU A 5 -82.49 34.94 -11.62
C GLU A 5 -82.50 33.85 -12.70
N GLU A 6 -81.37 33.29 -13.12
CA GLU A 6 -80.14 33.04 -12.36
C GLU A 6 -78.95 32.93 -13.34
N GLU A 7 -77.84 33.57 -13.00
CA GLU A 7 -76.52 33.34 -13.59
C GLU A 7 -76.02 31.95 -13.19
N GLU A 8 -75.73 31.07 -14.15
CA GLU A 8 -74.89 29.90 -13.89
C GLU A 8 -73.53 30.06 -14.57
N THR A 9 -72.66 30.78 -13.87
CA THR A 9 -71.20 30.82 -14.07
C THR A 9 -70.63 29.40 -14.03
N VAL A 10 -70.32 28.85 -15.20
CA VAL A 10 -69.57 27.58 -15.30
C VAL A 10 -68.13 27.85 -14.88
N ALA A 11 -67.80 27.47 -13.65
CA ALA A 11 -66.44 27.52 -13.12
C ALA A 11 -65.51 26.62 -13.96
N VAL A 12 -64.65 27.24 -14.76
CA VAL A 12 -63.51 26.57 -15.39
C VAL A 12 -62.61 26.09 -14.25
N THR A 13 -62.68 24.80 -13.92
CA THR A 13 -61.80 24.18 -12.94
C THR A 13 -60.40 24.13 -13.54
N GLU A 14 -59.58 25.13 -13.22
CA GLU A 14 -58.17 25.14 -13.56
C GLU A 14 -57.50 23.96 -12.84
N LYS A 15 -57.22 22.90 -13.61
CA LYS A 15 -56.57 21.68 -13.13
C LYS A 15 -55.16 22.04 -12.68
N ARG A 16 -55.00 22.39 -11.39
CA ARG A 16 -53.72 22.67 -10.71
C ARG A 16 -52.76 21.50 -10.95
N SER A 17 -51.94 21.62 -11.99
CA SER A 17 -51.13 20.53 -12.53
C SER A 17 -49.67 20.61 -12.09
N PHE A 18 -49.39 20.89 -10.82
CA PHE A 18 -48.02 20.77 -10.29
C PHE A 18 -48.07 20.32 -8.82
N PRO A 19 -47.54 19.11 -8.49
CA PRO A 19 -46.13 19.01 -8.11
C PRO A 19 -45.40 17.70 -8.50
N VAL A 20 -45.99 16.81 -9.30
CA VAL A 20 -45.37 15.50 -9.62
C VAL A 20 -44.04 15.64 -10.35
N ARG A 21 -43.92 16.62 -11.26
CA ARG A 21 -42.67 16.93 -11.97
C ARG A 21 -41.58 17.48 -11.04
N LYS A 22 -41.95 18.29 -10.04
CA LYS A 22 -41.02 18.83 -9.05
C LYS A 22 -40.54 17.75 -8.09
N LEU A 23 -41.43 16.82 -7.71
CA LEU A 23 -41.10 15.66 -6.88
C LEU A 23 -40.19 14.67 -7.63
N GLY A 24 -40.46 14.43 -8.92
CA GLY A 24 -39.59 13.61 -9.78
C GLY A 24 -38.20 14.23 -9.97
N LEU A 25 -38.11 15.55 -10.14
CA LEU A 25 -36.83 16.26 -10.22
C LEU A 25 -36.07 16.20 -8.89
N ALA A 26 -36.73 16.42 -7.76
CA ALA A 26 -36.11 16.31 -6.43
C ALA A 26 -35.58 14.90 -6.16
N LEU A 27 -36.34 13.87 -6.53
CA LEU A 27 -35.92 12.47 -6.41
C LEU A 27 -34.71 12.19 -7.32
N LEU A 28 -34.72 12.68 -8.56
CA LEU A 28 -33.59 12.54 -9.49
C LEU A 28 -32.32 13.20 -8.93
N VAL A 29 -32.44 14.43 -8.40
CA VAL A 29 -31.32 15.14 -7.77
C VAL A 29 -30.78 14.34 -6.57
N LEU A 30 -31.65 13.80 -5.72
CA LEU A 30 -31.23 12.95 -4.59
C LEU A 30 -30.47 11.71 -5.07
N VAL A 31 -30.97 11.01 -6.09
CA VAL A 31 -30.31 9.83 -6.67
C VAL A 31 -28.92 10.20 -7.21
N VAL A 32 -28.79 11.32 -7.93
CA VAL A 32 -27.51 11.79 -8.46
C VAL A 32 -26.52 12.12 -7.33
N LEU A 33 -26.97 12.76 -6.25
CA LEU A 33 -26.12 13.08 -5.10
C LEU A 33 -25.64 11.82 -4.38
N VAL A 34 -26.53 10.85 -4.15
CA VAL A 34 -26.17 9.57 -3.52
C VAL A 34 -25.19 8.79 -4.40
N ALA A 35 -25.45 8.71 -5.71
CA ALA A 35 -24.53 8.08 -6.64
C ALA A 35 -23.17 8.79 -6.67
N GLY A 36 -23.16 10.12 -6.71
CA GLY A 36 -21.94 10.93 -6.69
C GLY A 36 -21.11 10.69 -5.42
N ALA A 37 -21.75 10.68 -4.25
CA ALA A 37 -21.09 10.37 -2.98
C ALA A 37 -20.52 8.95 -2.96
N PHE A 38 -21.27 7.96 -3.45
CA PHE A 38 -20.82 6.57 -3.53
C PHE A 38 -19.60 6.42 -4.45
N PHE A 39 -19.63 7.01 -5.65
CA PHE A 39 -18.50 6.96 -6.58
C PHE A 39 -17.28 7.73 -6.06
N ALA A 40 -17.48 8.88 -5.40
CA ALA A 40 -16.39 9.63 -4.78
C ALA A 40 -15.71 8.81 -3.67
N TRP A 41 -16.50 8.12 -2.84
CA TRP A 41 -15.97 7.25 -1.80
C TRP A 41 -15.21 6.05 -2.37
N GLN A 42 -15.77 5.37 -3.38
CA GLN A 42 -15.10 4.27 -4.09
C GLN A 42 -13.79 4.71 -4.74
N TYR A 43 -13.77 5.90 -5.37
CA TYR A 43 -12.57 6.46 -5.96
C TYR A 43 -11.50 6.75 -4.90
N LYS A 44 -11.90 7.39 -3.80
CA LYS A 44 -11.00 7.67 -2.69
C LYS A 44 -10.40 6.39 -2.11
N ALA A 45 -11.21 5.37 -1.85
CA ALA A 45 -10.74 4.09 -1.32
C ALA A 45 -9.69 3.42 -2.24
N LYS A 46 -9.92 3.44 -3.57
CA LYS A 46 -8.95 2.92 -4.54
C LYS A 46 -7.68 3.76 -4.61
N SER A 47 -7.82 5.08 -4.52
CA SER A 47 -6.68 6.00 -4.51
C SER A 47 -5.80 5.80 -3.27
N ASP A 48 -6.42 5.63 -2.10
CA ASP A 48 -5.73 5.43 -0.83
C ASP A 48 -4.94 4.10 -0.85
N VAL A 49 -5.52 3.01 -1.35
CA VAL A 49 -4.81 1.72 -1.54
C VAL A 49 -3.67 1.83 -2.54
N ARG A 50 -3.86 2.58 -3.64
CA ARG A 50 -2.79 2.78 -4.63
C ARG A 50 -1.60 3.54 -4.02
N ALA A 51 -1.87 4.63 -3.31
CA ALA A 51 -0.84 5.42 -2.63
C ALA A 51 -0.10 4.59 -1.57
N ALA A 52 -0.83 3.79 -0.80
CA ALA A 52 -0.26 2.85 0.16
C ALA A 52 0.66 1.81 -0.52
N GLY A 53 0.20 1.21 -1.61
CA GLY A 53 0.98 0.25 -2.40
C GLY A 53 2.27 0.85 -2.98
N ASP A 54 2.21 2.07 -3.53
CA ASP A 54 3.37 2.78 -4.07
C ASP A 54 4.40 3.09 -2.97
N ALA A 55 3.93 3.53 -1.79
CA ALA A 55 4.79 3.78 -0.63
C ALA A 55 5.44 2.50 -0.08
N ALA A 56 4.68 1.40 0.00
CA ALA A 56 5.18 0.11 0.42
C ALA A 56 6.21 -0.45 -0.58
N LEU A 57 5.96 -0.33 -1.89
CA LEU A 57 6.90 -0.74 -2.93
C LEU A 57 8.23 0.03 -2.83
N ALA A 58 8.18 1.35 -2.64
CA ALA A 58 9.37 2.17 -2.44
C ALA A 58 10.15 1.74 -1.18
N THR A 59 9.43 1.50 -0.08
CA THR A 59 10.02 1.03 1.18
C THR A 59 10.68 -0.34 1.01
N ALA A 60 10.00 -1.28 0.35
CA ALA A 60 10.51 -2.62 0.09
C ALA A 60 11.80 -2.59 -0.73
N ARG A 61 11.86 -1.75 -1.77
CA ARG A 61 13.08 -1.56 -2.59
C ARG A 61 14.25 -1.07 -1.75
N SER A 62 14.03 -0.05 -0.91
CA SER A 62 15.07 0.47 -0.03
C SER A 62 15.51 -0.58 0.99
N TYR A 63 14.55 -1.25 1.62
CA TYR A 63 14.82 -2.23 2.65
C TYR A 63 15.56 -3.46 2.12
N ALA A 64 15.22 -3.91 0.90
CA ALA A 64 15.92 -5.00 0.24
C ALA A 64 17.42 -4.70 0.07
N VAL A 65 17.79 -3.45 -0.25
CA VAL A 65 19.20 -3.03 -0.27
C VAL A 65 19.81 -3.06 1.12
N THR A 66 19.10 -2.55 2.14
CA THR A 66 19.56 -2.56 3.54
C THR A 66 19.87 -3.97 4.03
N VAL A 67 18.94 -4.92 3.86
CA VAL A 67 19.08 -6.29 4.39
C VAL A 67 20.11 -7.14 3.64
N THR A 68 20.45 -6.77 2.40
CA THR A 68 21.43 -7.50 1.58
C THR A 68 22.81 -6.81 1.51
N THR A 69 22.98 -5.68 2.20
CA THR A 69 24.25 -4.93 2.24
C THR A 69 24.83 -4.99 3.64
N TYR A 70 26.07 -5.46 3.75
CA TYR A 70 26.78 -5.50 5.02
C TYR A 70 28.29 -5.35 4.81
N ASP A 71 28.98 -4.88 5.83
CA ASP A 71 30.43 -4.79 5.89
C ASP A 71 30.90 -5.38 7.22
N PHE A 72 31.84 -6.32 7.18
CA PHE A 72 32.43 -6.92 8.39
C PHE A 72 33.05 -5.88 9.34
N GLN A 73 33.37 -4.68 8.86
CA GLN A 73 33.90 -3.59 9.68
C GLN A 73 32.82 -2.76 10.38
N ASN A 74 31.53 -2.92 10.01
CA ASN A 74 30.43 -2.07 10.47
C ASN A 74 29.14 -2.84 10.81
N LEU A 75 29.29 -4.09 11.27
CA LEU A 75 28.15 -5.00 11.48
C LEU A 75 27.14 -4.49 12.49
N ASP A 76 27.56 -3.79 13.54
CA ASP A 76 26.61 -3.27 14.53
C ASP A 76 25.59 -2.32 13.89
N ARG A 77 26.06 -1.40 13.05
CA ARG A 77 25.19 -0.49 12.30
C ARG A 77 24.35 -1.24 11.28
N ASN A 78 24.96 -2.14 10.49
CA ASN A 78 24.21 -2.87 9.47
C ASN A 78 23.03 -3.65 10.06
N PHE A 79 23.24 -4.36 11.17
CA PHE A 79 22.19 -5.12 11.83
C PHE A 79 21.15 -4.22 12.52
N ALA A 80 21.57 -3.08 13.08
CA ALA A 80 20.64 -2.11 13.65
C ALA A 80 19.71 -1.53 12.57
N ASP A 81 20.25 -1.18 11.40
CA ASP A 81 19.47 -0.65 10.28
C ASP A 81 18.45 -1.67 9.75
N VAL A 82 18.81 -2.97 9.73
CA VAL A 82 17.87 -4.04 9.38
C VAL A 82 16.75 -4.16 10.42
N LEU A 83 17.08 -4.13 11.71
CA LEU A 83 16.11 -4.28 12.80
C LEU A 83 15.17 -3.07 12.95
N ASP A 84 15.60 -1.86 12.56
CA ASP A 84 14.73 -0.66 12.57
C ASP A 84 13.61 -0.77 11.53
N GLY A 85 13.90 -1.33 10.36
CA GLY A 85 12.89 -1.55 9.31
C GLY A 85 12.12 -2.87 9.42
N ALA A 86 12.35 -3.66 10.48
CA ALA A 86 11.72 -4.96 10.69
C ALA A 86 10.62 -4.90 11.77
N THR A 87 9.61 -5.74 11.61
CA THR A 87 8.58 -6.03 12.62
C THR A 87 8.19 -7.52 12.59
N GLY A 88 7.33 -7.94 13.51
CA GLY A 88 6.74 -9.27 13.55
C GLY A 88 7.75 -10.43 13.47
N GLU A 89 7.36 -11.49 12.76
CA GLU A 89 8.12 -12.74 12.66
C GLU A 89 9.53 -12.52 12.09
N PHE A 90 9.67 -11.68 11.05
CA PHE A 90 10.97 -11.43 10.45
C PHE A 90 11.95 -10.80 11.45
N LYS A 91 11.48 -9.84 12.27
CA LYS A 91 12.32 -9.21 13.29
C LYS A 91 12.82 -10.21 14.33
N ASP A 92 11.93 -11.10 14.78
CA ASP A 92 12.25 -12.09 15.79
C ASP A 92 13.27 -13.11 15.25
N GLN A 93 13.04 -13.63 14.04
CA GLN A 93 13.97 -14.55 13.38
C GLN A 93 15.34 -13.92 13.15
N TYR A 94 15.38 -12.69 12.64
CA TYR A 94 16.64 -11.99 12.38
C TYR A 94 17.39 -11.71 13.68
N THR A 95 16.70 -11.28 14.74
CA THR A 95 17.29 -11.06 16.07
C THR A 95 17.90 -12.33 16.63
N GLY A 96 17.15 -13.45 16.57
CA GLY A 96 17.63 -14.75 17.05
C GLY A 96 18.84 -15.27 16.30
N ALA A 97 18.92 -15.02 14.99
CA ALA A 97 20.04 -15.46 14.15
C ALA A 97 21.25 -14.49 14.18
N SER A 98 21.07 -13.24 14.63
CA SER A 98 22.04 -12.16 14.46
C SER A 98 23.44 -12.46 15.01
N GLY A 99 23.53 -13.11 16.18
CA GLY A 99 24.83 -13.46 16.78
C GLY A 99 25.67 -14.36 15.89
N SER A 100 25.07 -15.45 15.40
CA SER A 100 25.75 -16.40 14.52
C SER A 100 26.08 -15.79 13.15
N LEU A 101 25.19 -14.97 12.58
CA LEU A 101 25.50 -14.29 11.31
C LEU A 101 26.67 -13.31 11.46
N ARG A 102 26.70 -12.52 12.54
CA ARG A 102 27.80 -11.58 12.79
C ARG A 102 29.14 -12.30 12.86
N GLN A 103 29.21 -13.40 13.61
CA GLN A 103 30.41 -14.20 13.73
C GLN A 103 30.87 -14.72 12.36
N LEU A 104 29.94 -15.32 11.58
CA LEU A 104 30.27 -15.86 10.25
C LEU A 104 30.79 -14.77 9.30
N ILE A 105 30.15 -13.60 9.27
CA ILE A 105 30.56 -12.48 8.41
C ILE A 105 31.94 -11.95 8.84
N GLN A 106 32.18 -11.83 10.15
CA GLN A 106 33.44 -11.36 10.72
C GLN A 106 34.61 -12.31 10.40
N GLU A 107 34.41 -13.61 10.60
CA GLU A 107 35.41 -14.65 10.33
C GLU A 107 35.78 -14.71 8.85
N ALA A 108 34.77 -14.62 7.97
CA ALA A 108 34.98 -14.59 6.52
C ALA A 108 35.57 -13.26 6.02
N LYS A 109 35.58 -12.21 6.85
CA LYS A 109 35.83 -10.81 6.45
C LYS A 109 34.98 -10.43 5.23
N ALA A 110 33.70 -10.77 5.29
CA ALA A 110 32.81 -10.64 4.15
C ALA A 110 32.20 -9.24 4.06
N THR A 111 32.05 -8.76 2.83
CA THR A 111 31.29 -7.55 2.49
C THR A 111 30.31 -7.91 1.40
N ALA A 112 29.10 -7.38 1.47
CA ALA A 112 28.10 -7.58 0.44
C ALA A 112 27.45 -6.26 0.04
N ARG A 113 27.05 -6.17 -1.23
CA ARG A 113 26.26 -5.06 -1.77
C ARG A 113 25.06 -5.58 -2.53
N GLY A 114 23.88 -5.19 -2.07
CA GLY A 114 22.61 -5.48 -2.71
C GLY A 114 22.22 -4.44 -3.75
N THR A 115 21.63 -4.90 -4.85
CA THR A 115 21.00 -4.05 -5.88
C THR A 115 19.66 -4.67 -6.27
N VAL A 116 18.59 -3.88 -6.20
CA VAL A 116 17.29 -4.31 -6.71
C VAL A 116 17.30 -4.17 -8.23
N VAL A 117 17.18 -5.30 -8.92
CA VAL A 117 17.15 -5.38 -10.39
C VAL A 117 15.75 -5.04 -10.89
N GLU A 118 14.73 -5.61 -10.26
CA GLU A 118 13.33 -5.40 -10.62
C GLU A 118 12.44 -5.61 -9.39
N SER A 119 11.27 -4.98 -9.35
CA SER A 119 10.27 -5.28 -8.32
C SER A 119 8.86 -4.87 -8.72
N GLY A 120 7.89 -5.60 -8.19
CA GLY A 120 6.48 -5.38 -8.45
C GLY A 120 5.61 -5.64 -7.23
N LEU A 121 4.50 -4.91 -7.16
CA LEU A 121 3.48 -5.11 -6.14
C LEU A 121 2.64 -6.34 -6.49
N LYS A 122 2.56 -7.30 -5.59
CA LYS A 122 1.72 -8.49 -5.71
C LYS A 122 0.31 -8.22 -5.18
N SER A 123 0.20 -7.55 -4.04
CA SER A 123 -1.06 -7.12 -3.43
C SER A 123 -0.85 -5.92 -2.50
N ALA A 124 -1.90 -5.14 -2.26
CA ALA A 124 -1.89 -4.06 -1.28
C ALA A 124 -3.27 -3.78 -0.70
N THR A 125 -3.28 -3.42 0.57
CA THR A 125 -4.34 -2.73 1.29
C THR A 125 -3.77 -1.39 1.79
N VAL A 126 -4.54 -0.66 2.60
CA VAL A 126 -4.08 0.60 3.20
C VAL A 126 -2.96 0.39 4.24
N ASP A 127 -2.87 -0.80 4.81
CA ASP A 127 -2.06 -1.14 5.98
C ASP A 127 -1.13 -2.34 5.76
N ARG A 128 -1.26 -3.07 4.65
CA ARG A 128 -0.45 -4.24 4.32
C ARG A 128 -0.13 -4.28 2.83
N ALA A 129 1.07 -4.73 2.48
CA ALA A 129 1.45 -4.93 1.08
C ALA A 129 2.37 -6.14 0.93
N GLU A 130 2.28 -6.80 -0.23
CA GLU A 130 3.20 -7.84 -0.65
C GLU A 130 3.96 -7.38 -1.89
N VAL A 131 5.28 -7.42 -1.83
CA VAL A 131 6.18 -6.96 -2.89
C VAL A 131 7.10 -8.09 -3.32
N LEU A 132 7.16 -8.33 -4.62
CA LEU A 132 8.13 -9.24 -5.24
C LEU A 132 9.35 -8.44 -5.67
N LEU A 133 10.55 -8.91 -5.32
CA LEU A 133 11.82 -8.29 -5.67
C LEU A 133 12.79 -9.30 -6.28
N PHE A 134 13.50 -8.85 -7.31
CA PHE A 134 14.69 -9.50 -7.84
C PHE A 134 15.91 -8.70 -7.36
N VAL A 135 16.77 -9.33 -6.58
CA VAL A 135 17.89 -8.67 -5.92
C VAL A 135 19.18 -9.39 -6.27
N ASP A 136 20.12 -8.65 -6.85
CA ASP A 136 21.49 -9.13 -7.04
C ASP A 136 22.33 -8.69 -5.83
N GLN A 137 23.04 -9.63 -5.23
CA GLN A 137 23.92 -9.39 -4.09
C GLN A 137 25.34 -9.79 -4.47
N SER A 138 26.22 -8.81 -4.58
CA SER A 138 27.65 -9.03 -4.82
C SER A 138 28.37 -9.21 -3.49
N VAL A 139 28.93 -10.40 -3.25
CA VAL A 139 29.63 -10.77 -2.02
C VAL A 139 31.12 -10.95 -2.29
N THR A 140 31.95 -10.31 -1.46
CA THR A 140 33.41 -10.46 -1.43
C THR A 140 33.83 -10.94 -0.04
N ASN A 141 34.86 -11.79 0.04
CA ASN A 141 35.41 -12.28 1.30
C ASN A 141 36.94 -12.47 1.19
N ALA A 142 37.62 -12.75 2.30
CA ALA A 142 39.07 -12.90 2.30
C ALA A 142 39.61 -14.09 1.48
N ALA A 143 38.75 -15.06 1.14
CA ALA A 143 39.14 -16.28 0.43
C ALA A 143 38.99 -16.18 -1.10
N THR A 144 38.21 -15.21 -1.61
CA THR A 144 37.82 -15.15 -3.02
C THR A 144 38.32 -13.85 -3.66
N LYS A 145 39.07 -13.96 -4.77
CA LYS A 145 39.61 -12.78 -5.48
C LYS A 145 38.55 -12.00 -6.26
N ASP A 146 37.55 -12.69 -6.81
CA ASP A 146 36.46 -12.09 -7.58
C ASP A 146 35.15 -12.10 -6.77
N PRO A 147 34.34 -11.02 -6.84
CA PRO A 147 33.02 -11.01 -6.19
C PRO A 147 32.11 -12.10 -6.74
N ARG A 148 31.45 -12.84 -5.83
CA ARG A 148 30.37 -13.77 -6.20
C ARG A 148 29.04 -13.02 -6.22
N VAL A 149 28.30 -13.11 -7.32
CA VAL A 149 26.96 -12.52 -7.43
C VAL A 149 25.89 -13.57 -7.17
N ASP A 150 25.13 -13.35 -6.10
CA ASP A 150 23.94 -14.13 -5.77
C ASP A 150 22.69 -13.43 -6.30
N ARG A 151 21.82 -14.18 -6.97
CA ARG A 151 20.59 -13.64 -7.55
C ARG A 151 19.40 -14.18 -6.79
N ASN A 152 18.79 -13.33 -5.98
CA ASN A 152 17.72 -13.70 -5.06
C ASN A 152 16.37 -13.22 -5.59
N ARG A 153 15.35 -14.06 -5.42
CA ARG A 153 13.94 -13.71 -5.62
C ARG A 153 13.29 -13.68 -4.26
N VAL A 154 12.67 -12.56 -3.93
CA VAL A 154 12.16 -12.29 -2.59
C VAL A 154 10.70 -11.89 -2.67
N LEU A 155 9.85 -12.55 -1.88
CA LEU A 155 8.53 -12.03 -1.51
C LEU A 155 8.64 -11.36 -0.14
N MET A 156 8.40 -10.06 -0.11
CA MET A 156 8.46 -9.24 1.10
C MET A 156 7.04 -8.83 1.49
N THR A 157 6.67 -9.06 2.75
CA THR A 157 5.41 -8.57 3.32
C THR A 157 5.72 -7.36 4.19
N LEU A 158 5.01 -6.26 3.94
CA LEU A 158 5.12 -5.03 4.69
C LEU A 158 3.81 -4.74 5.42
N GLU A 159 3.94 -4.19 6.62
CA GLU A 159 2.83 -3.72 7.44
C GLU A 159 3.07 -2.27 7.84
N HIS A 160 2.01 -1.47 7.83
CA HIS A 160 2.06 -0.06 8.19
C HIS A 160 1.76 0.11 9.68
N HIS A 161 2.78 0.49 10.45
CA HIS A 161 2.72 0.74 11.89
C HIS A 161 3.15 2.17 12.17
N ASP A 162 2.35 2.92 12.94
CA ASP A 162 2.71 4.26 13.45
C ASP A 162 3.38 5.18 12.40
N SER A 163 2.77 5.30 11.22
CA SER A 163 3.23 6.09 10.06
C SER A 163 4.46 5.58 9.30
N ARG A 164 4.91 4.34 9.55
CA ARG A 164 6.01 3.69 8.82
C ARG A 164 5.60 2.35 8.26
N TRP A 165 6.07 2.05 7.06
CA TRP A 165 6.05 0.69 6.51
C TRP A 165 7.24 -0.09 7.08
N LEU A 166 6.97 -1.24 7.68
CA LEU A 166 7.96 -2.15 8.24
C LEU A 166 7.80 -3.55 7.63
N VAL A 167 8.90 -4.27 7.47
CA VAL A 167 8.89 -5.62 6.92
C VAL A 167 8.54 -6.63 8.00
N SER A 168 7.40 -7.30 7.86
CA SER A 168 6.94 -8.33 8.80
C SER A 168 7.35 -9.75 8.38
N SER A 169 7.59 -9.97 7.08
CA SER A 169 8.01 -11.27 6.53
C SER A 169 8.89 -11.09 5.30
N LEU A 170 9.87 -12.00 5.13
CA LEU A 170 10.75 -12.08 3.97
C LEU A 170 10.90 -13.56 3.59
N GLN A 171 10.50 -13.91 2.36
CA GLN A 171 10.54 -15.27 1.85
C GLN A 171 11.39 -15.32 0.59
N LEU A 172 12.33 -16.28 0.52
CA LEU A 172 13.05 -16.60 -0.71
C LEU A 172 12.20 -17.51 -1.60
N LEU A 173 12.19 -17.25 -2.91
CA LEU A 173 11.39 -17.96 -3.92
C LEU A 173 12.24 -18.82 -4.87
#